data_AF-A0A7Y4A196-F1
#
_entry.id   AF-A0A7Y4A196-F1
#
_cell.length_a   1.000
_cell.length_b   1.000
_cell.length_c   1.000
_cell.angle_alpha   90.00
_cell.angle_beta   90.00
_cell.angle_gamma   90.00
#
_symmetry.space_group_name_H-M   'P 1'
#
loop_
_entity.id
_entity.type
_entity.pdbx_description
1 polymer ?
#
loop_
_entity_poly.entity_id
_entity_poly.type
_entity_poly.pdbx_seq_one_letter_code
_entity_poly.pdbx_strand_id
1 'polypeptide(L)'
;MSTVSQFFYSTHAKVFNSVSSAIKANDISLASRILSVKKAKLETEFESMFLPHKIEAAVSNLKGLGPLGSDTAVDIVRVQIQTKHKTYDKYRQYESQITEKNASRLNTLISSLHEQSSLRTEGIFRKSSNEGPVHSTAQQIKNLLPKSLSEAENKNIQHQISICKGGVTPNLNGLPSPLKNVIDLCKAVVKESEYNKMGANNLSRVIAPHFAIHSEDMAEALENNNIAIEFIGKCITGQGKTAGNNTNLL
;
A
#
# COMPACT_ATOMS: atom_id res chain seq x y z
N MET A 1 15.42 33.04 24.67
CA MET A 1 14.92 32.79 23.30
C MET A 1 15.25 31.35 22.92
N SER A 2 14.29 30.43 23.00
CA SER A 2 14.48 29.06 22.52
C SER A 2 14.34 29.06 21.00
N THR A 3 15.42 28.75 20.31
CA THR A 3 15.44 28.67 18.85
C THR A 3 14.44 27.62 18.37
N VAL A 4 13.68 27.99 17.34
CA VAL A 4 12.73 27.14 16.60
C VAL A 4 13.34 25.76 16.25
N SER A 5 14.67 25.66 16.14
CA SER A 5 15.43 24.43 15.97
C SER A 5 15.22 23.37 17.08
N GLN A 6 15.06 23.73 18.37
CA GLN A 6 14.89 22.74 19.44
C GLN A 6 13.51 22.05 19.45
N PHE A 7 12.49 22.69 18.87
CA PHE A 7 11.15 22.12 18.77
C PHE A 7 11.06 21.02 17.69
N PHE A 8 11.89 21.12 16.65
CA PHE A 8 11.96 20.13 15.58
C PHE A 8 12.72 18.86 16.00
N TYR A 9 13.86 18.96 16.70
CA TYR A 9 14.64 17.76 17.05
C TYR A 9 13.99 16.85 18.11
N SER A 10 13.18 17.40 19.03
CA SER A 10 12.66 16.64 20.16
C SER A 10 11.39 15.83 19.87
N THR A 11 10.63 16.20 18.83
CA THR A 11 9.36 15.53 18.49
C THR A 11 9.54 14.37 17.52
N HIS A 12 10.47 14.47 16.56
CA HIS A 12 10.72 13.38 15.61
C HIS A 12 11.44 12.18 16.24
N ALA A 13 12.47 12.42 17.06
CA ALA A 13 13.24 11.34 17.68
C ALA A 13 12.37 10.47 18.61
N LYS A 14 11.53 11.08 19.45
CA LYS A 14 10.60 10.35 20.32
C LYS A 14 9.59 9.52 19.53
N VAL A 15 9.00 10.09 18.48
CA VAL A 15 8.06 9.38 17.59
C VAL A 15 8.73 8.19 16.90
N PHE A 16 9.92 8.37 16.30
CA PHE A 16 10.62 7.28 15.65
C PHE A 16 11.12 6.21 16.62
N ASN A 17 11.49 6.59 17.84
CA ASN A 17 11.82 5.63 18.89
C ASN A 17 10.57 4.82 19.27
N SER A 18 9.41 5.47 19.41
CA SER A 18 8.14 4.77 19.67
C SER A 18 7.73 3.83 18.53
N VAL A 19 7.86 4.25 17.27
CA VAL A 19 7.62 3.40 16.09
C VAL A 19 8.58 2.21 16.10
N SER A 20 9.88 2.46 16.30
CA SER A 20 10.89 1.40 16.35
C SER A 20 10.63 0.41 17.48
N SER A 21 10.28 0.89 18.67
CA SER A 21 9.93 0.04 19.81
C SER A 21 8.68 -0.79 19.53
N ALA A 22 7.64 -0.19 18.93
CA ALA A 22 6.43 -0.91 18.56
C ALA A 22 6.71 -1.99 17.50
N ILE A 23 7.51 -1.70 16.47
CA ILE A 23 7.95 -2.69 15.47
C ILE A 23 8.72 -3.83 16.14
N LYS A 24 9.67 -3.53 17.04
CA LYS A 24 10.45 -4.53 17.78
C LYS A 24 9.57 -5.41 18.69
N ALA A 25 8.58 -4.81 19.35
CA ALA A 25 7.58 -5.49 20.16
C ALA A 25 6.52 -6.23 19.31
N ASN A 26 6.61 -6.16 17.98
CA ASN A 26 5.65 -6.72 17.03
C ASN A 26 4.23 -6.14 17.13
N ASP A 27 4.08 -4.94 17.69
CA ASP A 27 2.82 -4.18 17.72
C ASP A 27 2.69 -3.31 16.45
N ILE A 28 2.35 -3.97 15.35
CA ILE A 28 2.28 -3.34 14.02
C ILE A 28 1.10 -2.38 13.88
N SER A 29 0.02 -2.62 14.64
CA SER A 29 -1.13 -1.72 14.68
C SER A 29 -0.75 -0.37 15.30
N LEU A 30 -0.06 -0.40 16.44
CA LEU A 30 0.43 0.80 17.09
C LEU A 30 1.47 1.53 16.24
N ALA A 31 2.44 0.80 15.67
CA ALA A 31 3.44 1.38 14.77
C ALA A 31 2.79 2.09 13.57
N SER A 32 1.81 1.45 12.91
CA SER A 32 1.09 2.02 11.77
C SER A 32 0.31 3.28 12.15
N ARG A 33 -0.38 3.27 13.30
CA ARG A 33 -1.14 4.43 13.79
C ARG A 33 -0.25 5.62 14.13
N ILE A 34 0.90 5.37 14.76
CA ILE A 34 1.87 6.44 15.07
C ILE A 34 2.43 7.02 13.76
N LEU A 35 2.72 6.16 12.78
CA LEU A 35 3.29 6.57 11.50
C LEU A 35 2.28 7.39 10.66
N SER A 36 1.01 6.99 10.60
CA SER A 36 -0.02 7.64 9.78
C SER A 36 -0.33 9.08 10.23
N VAL A 37 -0.42 9.32 11.54
CA VAL A 37 -0.59 10.67 12.11
C VAL A 37 0.57 11.59 11.70
N LYS A 38 1.78 11.02 11.53
CA LYS A 38 2.96 11.79 11.13
C LYS A 38 3.10 11.94 9.61
N LYS A 39 2.57 11.00 8.81
CA LYS A 39 2.59 11.01 7.33
C LYS A 39 2.02 12.31 6.77
N ALA A 40 0.76 12.62 7.08
CA ALA A 40 0.07 13.80 6.55
C ALA A 40 0.80 15.12 6.87
N LYS A 41 1.39 15.22 8.07
CA LYS A 41 2.18 16.39 8.49
C LYS A 41 3.53 16.45 7.79
N LEU A 42 4.22 15.32 7.62
CA LEU A 42 5.52 15.25 6.95
C LEU A 42 5.41 15.50 5.44
N GLU A 43 4.41 14.95 4.76
CA GLU A 43 4.20 15.13 3.31
C GLU A 43 3.87 16.59 2.98
N THR A 44 2.91 17.19 3.70
CA THR A 44 2.57 18.61 3.54
C THR A 44 3.77 19.51 3.81
N GLU A 45 4.55 19.22 4.86
CA GLU A 45 5.75 19.98 5.17
C GLU A 45 6.81 19.80 4.06
N PHE A 46 7.09 18.56 3.64
CA PHE A 46 8.13 18.23 2.65
C PHE A 46 7.83 18.81 1.28
N GLU A 47 6.61 18.65 0.77
CA GLU A 47 6.17 19.24 -0.51
C GLU A 47 6.28 20.77 -0.50
N SER A 48 5.95 21.40 0.63
CA SER A 48 6.02 22.87 0.76
C SER A 48 7.44 23.44 0.75
N MET A 49 8.48 22.59 0.84
CA MET A 49 9.89 23.04 0.89
C MET A 49 10.54 23.15 -0.48
N PHE A 50 9.98 22.48 -1.49
CA PHE A 50 10.45 22.57 -2.88
C PHE A 50 9.68 23.62 -3.68
N LEU A 51 8.80 24.39 -3.02
CA LEU A 51 8.10 25.48 -3.66
C LEU A 51 9.10 26.60 -4.03
N PRO A 52 9.21 26.96 -5.33
CA PRO A 52 10.20 27.93 -5.81
C PRO A 52 10.22 29.24 -5.02
N HIS A 53 9.04 29.74 -4.64
CA HIS A 53 8.91 30.99 -3.89
C HIS A 53 9.49 30.95 -2.46
N LYS A 54 9.56 29.79 -1.80
CA LYS A 54 10.20 29.69 -0.46
C LYS A 54 11.71 29.62 -0.56
N ILE A 55 12.22 28.99 -1.62
CA ILE A 55 13.65 28.99 -1.95
C ILE A 55 14.06 30.41 -2.37
N GLU A 56 13.26 31.08 -3.20
CA GLU A 56 13.47 32.47 -3.62
C GLU A 56 13.34 33.47 -2.46
N ALA A 57 12.37 33.31 -1.55
CA ALA A 57 12.26 34.15 -0.36
C ALA A 57 13.43 33.95 0.60
N ALA A 58 13.89 32.70 0.78
CA ALA A 58 15.10 32.40 1.52
C ALA A 58 16.33 33.06 0.85
N VAL A 59 16.48 32.96 -0.48
CA VAL A 59 17.59 33.59 -1.22
C VAL A 59 17.50 35.12 -1.24
N SER A 60 16.29 35.69 -1.32
CA SER A 60 16.06 37.16 -1.34
C SER A 60 16.38 37.80 0.00
N ASN A 61 16.06 37.14 1.12
CA ASN A 61 16.44 37.58 2.45
C ASN A 61 17.96 37.55 2.70
N LEU A 62 18.74 36.91 1.81
CA LEU A 62 20.19 36.75 1.92
C LEU A 62 21.00 37.71 1.05
N LYS A 63 20.36 38.38 0.08
CA LYS A 63 21.02 39.42 -0.75
C LYS A 63 21.46 40.65 0.04
N GLY A 64 20.98 40.85 1.27
CA GLY A 64 21.30 41.99 2.13
C GLY A 64 22.54 41.84 3.04
N LEU A 65 23.20 40.67 3.07
CA LEU A 65 24.21 40.34 4.10
C LEU A 65 25.66 40.26 3.61
N GLY A 66 25.95 40.60 2.35
CA GLY A 66 27.29 40.49 1.76
C GLY A 66 27.78 39.04 1.59
N PRO A 67 29.00 38.82 1.05
CA PRO A 67 29.47 37.49 0.61
C PRO A 67 29.62 36.46 1.74
N LEU A 68 30.09 36.88 2.93
CA LEU A 68 30.26 36.01 4.09
C LEU A 68 28.92 35.63 4.75
N GLY A 69 27.92 36.51 4.65
CA GLY A 69 26.56 36.26 5.12
C GLY A 69 25.76 35.34 4.19
N SER A 70 26.03 35.37 2.88
CA SER A 70 25.41 34.47 1.92
C SER A 70 25.88 33.02 2.07
N ASP A 71 27.19 32.78 2.28
CA ASP A 71 27.73 31.43 2.42
C ASP A 71 27.20 30.73 3.68
N THR A 72 27.21 31.43 4.81
CA THR A 72 26.69 30.93 6.10
C THR A 72 25.21 30.55 5.99
N ALA A 73 24.41 31.32 5.26
CA ALA A 73 22.99 31.06 5.14
C ALA A 73 22.62 29.96 4.14
N VAL A 74 23.38 29.84 3.05
CA VAL A 74 23.27 28.70 2.13
C VAL A 74 23.54 27.41 2.89
N ASP A 75 24.55 27.39 3.77
CA ASP A 75 24.86 26.23 4.59
C ASP A 75 23.74 25.90 5.59
N ILE A 76 23.10 26.90 6.22
CA ILE A 76 21.94 26.68 7.10
C ILE A 76 20.77 26.03 6.33
N VAL A 77 20.43 26.56 5.16
CA VAL A 77 19.34 26.00 4.32
C VAL A 77 19.69 24.58 3.88
N ARG A 78 20.95 24.34 3.46
CA ARG A 78 21.46 23.01 3.10
C ARG A 78 21.30 22.01 4.25
N VAL A 79 21.70 22.38 5.47
CA VAL A 79 21.58 21.51 6.66
C VAL A 79 20.11 21.22 6.99
N GLN A 80 19.21 22.19 6.83
CA GLN A 80 17.77 21.98 7.04
C GLN A 80 17.19 20.99 6.01
N ILE A 81 17.52 21.16 4.73
CA ILE A 81 17.10 20.24 3.66
C ILE A 81 17.62 18.83 3.94
N GLN A 82 18.91 18.68 4.26
CA GLN A 82 19.52 17.38 4.58
C GLN A 82 18.86 16.70 5.79
N THR A 83 18.60 17.44 6.87
CA THR A 83 17.96 16.91 8.08
C THR A 83 16.55 16.39 7.79
N LYS A 84 15.82 17.10 6.94
CA LYS A 84 14.45 16.72 6.57
C LYS A 84 14.43 15.56 5.58
N HIS A 85 15.35 15.51 4.64
CA HIS A 85 15.55 14.34 3.78
C HIS A 85 15.83 13.08 4.59
N LYS A 86 16.76 13.16 5.57
CA LYS A 86 17.05 12.05 6.50
C LYS A 86 15.83 11.61 7.31
N THR A 87 14.98 12.57 7.71
CA THR A 87 13.72 12.30 8.42
C THR A 87 12.72 11.55 7.52
N TYR A 88 12.61 11.97 6.26
CA TYR A 88 11.76 11.33 5.25
C TYR A 88 12.26 9.93 4.89
N ASP A 89 13.57 9.74 4.72
CA ASP A 89 14.17 8.42 4.47
C ASP A 89 13.90 7.45 5.62
N LYS A 90 14.03 7.93 6.87
CA LYS A 90 13.72 7.13 8.06
C LYS A 90 12.24 6.75 8.12
N TYR A 91 11.34 7.66 7.72
CA TYR A 91 9.92 7.36 7.59
C TYR A 91 9.68 6.25 6.55
N ARG A 92 10.25 6.37 5.34
CA ARG A 92 10.11 5.35 4.27
C ARG A 92 10.64 3.98 4.71
N GLN A 93 11.76 3.94 5.44
CA GLN A 93 12.29 2.70 5.99
C GLN A 93 11.30 2.00 6.95
N TYR A 94 10.64 2.75 7.83
CA TYR A 94 9.65 2.15 8.73
C TYR A 94 8.38 1.70 8.00
N GLU A 95 7.94 2.44 6.98
CA GLU A 95 6.82 2.04 6.13
C GLU A 95 7.13 0.71 5.40
N SER A 96 8.34 0.55 4.87
CA SER A 96 8.81 -0.73 4.30
C SER A 96 8.76 -1.87 5.31
N GLN A 97 9.30 -1.67 6.51
CA GLN A 97 9.30 -2.69 7.57
C GLN A 97 7.89 -3.10 8.01
N ILE A 98 6.97 -2.14 8.12
CA ILE A 98 5.56 -2.41 8.44
C ILE A 98 4.91 -3.22 7.32
N THR A 99 5.15 -2.83 6.06
CA THR A 99 4.64 -3.52 4.87
C THR A 99 5.14 -4.96 4.82
N GLU A 100 6.44 -5.18 5.01
CA GLU A 100 7.07 -6.51 5.05
C GLU A 100 6.50 -7.38 6.18
N LYS A 101 6.30 -6.82 7.38
CA LYS A 101 5.70 -7.55 8.50
C LYS A 101 4.23 -7.91 8.26
N ASN A 102 3.46 -7.01 7.64
CA ASN A 102 2.08 -7.31 7.24
C ASN A 102 2.05 -8.41 6.17
N ALA A 103 2.95 -8.37 5.18
CA ALA A 103 3.07 -9.41 4.15
C ALA A 103 3.42 -10.78 4.77
N SER A 104 4.35 -10.81 5.73
CA SER A 104 4.70 -12.03 6.46
C SER A 104 3.49 -12.59 7.24
N ARG A 105 2.79 -11.74 8.01
CA ARG A 105 1.57 -12.14 8.73
C ARG A 105 0.47 -12.63 7.80
N LEU A 106 0.28 -11.97 6.66
CA LEU A 106 -0.66 -12.37 5.62
C LEU A 106 -0.34 -13.78 5.13
N ASN A 107 0.93 -14.08 4.83
CA ASN A 107 1.36 -15.41 4.41
C ASN A 107 1.09 -16.48 5.47
N THR A 108 1.31 -16.18 6.76
CA THR A 108 0.96 -17.11 7.85
C THR A 108 -0.53 -17.42 7.87
N LEU A 109 -1.39 -16.41 7.71
CA LEU A 109 -2.84 -16.60 7.66
C LEU A 109 -3.27 -17.40 6.42
N ILE A 110 -2.67 -17.13 5.27
CA ILE A 110 -2.89 -17.90 4.04
C ILE A 110 -2.54 -19.37 4.25
N SER A 111 -1.37 -19.65 4.83
CA SER A 111 -0.94 -21.03 5.13
C SER A 111 -1.91 -21.75 6.06
N SER A 112 -2.47 -21.09 7.07
CA SER A 112 -3.49 -21.70 7.95
C SER A 112 -4.81 -22.04 7.26
N LEU A 113 -5.11 -21.43 6.11
CA LEU A 113 -6.31 -21.72 5.32
C LEU A 113 -6.08 -22.75 4.21
N HIS A 114 -4.83 -23.12 3.92
CA HIS A 114 -4.51 -24.11 2.89
C HIS A 114 -4.87 -25.56 3.28
N GLU A 115 -5.24 -25.80 4.53
CA GLU A 115 -5.81 -27.08 4.94
C GLU A 115 -7.14 -27.36 4.23
N GLN A 116 -7.32 -28.59 3.73
CA GLN A 116 -8.49 -28.95 2.93
C GLN A 116 -9.83 -28.72 3.66
N SER A 117 -9.85 -28.95 4.99
CA SER A 117 -11.00 -28.67 5.86
C SER A 117 -11.40 -27.19 5.84
N SER A 118 -10.41 -26.29 5.92
CA SER A 118 -10.61 -24.84 5.84
C SER A 118 -11.15 -24.44 4.48
N LEU A 119 -10.55 -24.94 3.38
CA LEU A 119 -10.99 -24.61 2.02
C LEU A 119 -12.44 -25.03 1.72
N ARG A 120 -12.95 -26.09 2.36
CA ARG A 120 -14.32 -26.58 2.20
C ARG A 120 -15.36 -25.86 3.05
N THR A 121 -14.94 -24.93 3.91
CA THR A 121 -15.85 -24.20 4.80
C THR A 121 -16.82 -23.32 3.98
N GLU A 122 -18.13 -23.58 4.13
CA GLU A 122 -19.18 -22.87 3.40
C GLU A 122 -19.10 -21.37 3.59
N GLY A 123 -19.04 -20.61 2.50
CA GLY A 123 -19.00 -19.15 2.50
C GLY A 123 -17.70 -18.56 3.04
N ILE A 124 -16.58 -19.29 2.98
CA ILE A 124 -15.24 -18.74 3.23
C ILE A 124 -15.06 -17.41 2.48
N PHE A 125 -14.42 -16.42 3.11
CA PHE A 125 -14.32 -15.02 2.64
C PHE A 125 -15.61 -14.19 2.58
N ARG A 126 -16.80 -14.79 2.43
CA ARG A 126 -18.08 -14.07 2.37
C ARG A 126 -18.68 -13.80 3.76
N LYS A 127 -18.66 -14.82 4.61
CA LYS A 127 -19.30 -14.82 5.94
C LYS A 127 -18.54 -14.00 6.98
N SER A 128 -19.24 -13.63 8.06
CA SER A 128 -18.70 -12.76 9.09
C SER A 128 -17.68 -13.47 9.98
N SER A 129 -16.78 -12.72 10.63
CA SER A 129 -15.76 -13.29 11.53
C SER A 129 -16.33 -14.05 12.73
N ASN A 130 -17.61 -13.81 13.08
CA ASN A 130 -18.27 -14.44 14.23
C ASN A 130 -18.76 -15.86 13.92
N GLU A 131 -18.76 -16.27 12.64
CA GLU A 131 -19.22 -17.59 12.22
C GLU A 131 -18.17 -18.70 12.42
N GLY A 132 -16.94 -18.34 12.81
CA GLY A 132 -15.92 -19.32 13.18
C GLY A 132 -14.49 -18.89 12.87
N PRO A 133 -13.50 -19.71 13.28
CA PRO A 133 -12.08 -19.38 13.14
C PRO A 133 -11.63 -19.22 11.68
N VAL A 134 -12.17 -20.03 10.76
CA VAL A 134 -11.89 -19.93 9.31
C VAL A 134 -12.38 -18.60 8.76
N HIS A 135 -13.60 -18.18 9.11
CA HIS A 135 -14.16 -16.89 8.67
C HIS A 135 -13.42 -15.70 9.28
N SER A 136 -13.03 -15.78 10.55
CA SER A 136 -12.17 -14.78 11.20
C SER A 136 -10.82 -14.64 10.48
N THR A 137 -10.18 -15.75 10.15
CA THR A 137 -8.90 -15.77 9.42
C THR A 137 -9.05 -15.19 8.01
N ALA A 138 -10.10 -15.59 7.28
CA ALA A 138 -10.40 -15.04 5.97
C ALA A 138 -10.68 -13.52 6.01
N GLN A 139 -11.37 -13.04 7.04
CA GLN A 139 -11.58 -11.59 7.25
C GLN A 139 -10.26 -10.87 7.53
N GLN A 140 -9.36 -11.46 8.33
CA GLN A 140 -8.04 -10.87 8.59
C GLN A 140 -7.21 -10.79 7.32
N ILE A 141 -7.25 -11.79 6.44
CA ILE A 141 -6.58 -11.76 5.13
C ILE A 141 -7.07 -10.58 4.30
N LYS A 142 -8.39 -10.40 4.17
CA LYS A 142 -8.99 -9.25 3.45
C LYS A 142 -8.52 -7.91 4.00
N ASN A 143 -8.49 -7.78 5.32
CA ASN A 143 -8.10 -6.54 5.99
C ASN A 143 -6.59 -6.25 5.92
N LEU A 144 -5.76 -7.28 5.83
CA LEU A 144 -4.29 -7.15 5.78
C LEU A 144 -3.77 -6.97 4.36
N LEU A 145 -4.41 -7.58 3.36
CA LEU A 145 -3.97 -7.53 1.97
C LEU A 145 -3.58 -6.11 1.47
N PRO A 146 -4.42 -5.06 1.59
CA PRO A 146 -4.04 -3.72 1.13
C PRO A 146 -2.89 -3.10 1.94
N LYS A 147 -2.65 -3.56 3.18
CA LYS A 147 -1.58 -3.08 4.08
C LYS A 147 -0.27 -3.84 3.92
N SER A 148 -0.29 -4.93 3.16
CA SER A 148 0.87 -5.76 2.82
C SER A 148 1.49 -5.35 1.49
N LEU A 149 0.91 -4.37 0.80
CA LEU A 149 1.38 -3.85 -0.48
C LEU A 149 1.97 -2.46 -0.27
N SER A 150 3.13 -2.23 -0.86
CA SER A 150 3.74 -0.89 -0.92
C SER A 150 2.89 0.06 -1.78
N GLU A 151 3.12 1.36 -1.61
CA GLU A 151 2.41 2.37 -2.40
C GLU A 151 2.67 2.21 -3.92
N ALA A 152 3.91 1.87 -4.29
CA ALA A 152 4.27 1.62 -5.68
C ALA A 152 3.55 0.40 -6.26
N GLU A 153 3.43 -0.68 -5.48
CA GLU A 153 2.69 -1.88 -5.88
C GLU A 153 1.20 -1.59 -6.03
N ASN A 154 0.60 -0.85 -5.09
CA ASN A 154 -0.80 -0.44 -5.16
C ASN A 154 -1.07 0.42 -6.40
N LYS A 155 -0.21 1.39 -6.70
CA LYS A 155 -0.28 2.22 -7.93
C LYS A 155 -0.16 1.36 -9.19
N ASN A 156 0.76 0.39 -9.20
CA ASN A 156 0.90 -0.53 -10.33
C ASN A 156 -0.36 -1.40 -10.52
N ILE A 157 -0.94 -1.94 -9.44
CA ILE A 157 -2.20 -2.70 -9.50
C ILE A 157 -3.33 -1.83 -10.06
N GLN A 158 -3.50 -0.60 -9.58
CA GLN A 158 -4.52 0.33 -10.08
C GLN A 158 -4.33 0.64 -11.57
N HIS A 159 -3.08 0.81 -12.01
CA HIS A 159 -2.76 0.98 -13.43
C HIS A 159 -3.11 -0.26 -14.26
N GLN A 160 -2.84 -1.47 -13.76
CA GLN A 160 -3.22 -2.70 -14.43
C GLN A 160 -4.76 -2.86 -14.50
N ILE A 161 -5.48 -2.47 -13.45
CA ILE A 161 -6.94 -2.44 -13.42
C ILE A 161 -7.47 -1.46 -14.48
N SER A 162 -6.89 -0.26 -14.60
CA SER A 162 -7.36 0.72 -15.60
C SER A 162 -7.14 0.26 -17.04
N ILE A 163 -6.06 -0.49 -17.31
CA ILE A 163 -5.83 -1.12 -18.63
C ILE A 163 -6.86 -2.22 -18.92
N CYS A 164 -7.33 -2.95 -17.88
CA CYS A 164 -8.34 -4.00 -18.05
C CYS A 164 -9.70 -3.48 -18.52
N LYS A 165 -9.97 -2.16 -18.39
CA LYS A 165 -11.15 -1.50 -18.98
C LYS A 165 -11.27 -1.75 -20.48
N GLY A 166 -10.15 -2.00 -21.18
CA GLY A 166 -10.12 -2.36 -22.60
C GLY A 166 -10.27 -3.86 -22.90
N GLY A 167 -10.65 -4.69 -21.92
CA GLY A 167 -10.76 -6.15 -22.09
C GLY A 167 -9.42 -6.91 -22.10
N VAL A 168 -8.30 -6.20 -21.91
CA VAL A 168 -6.95 -6.77 -21.86
C VAL A 168 -6.80 -7.70 -20.65
N THR A 169 -6.02 -8.77 -20.83
CA THR A 169 -5.70 -9.71 -19.76
C THR A 169 -4.60 -9.15 -18.88
N PRO A 170 -4.75 -9.17 -17.54
CA PRO A 170 -3.68 -8.74 -16.66
C PRO A 170 -2.48 -9.68 -16.73
N ASN A 171 -1.27 -9.12 -16.69
CA ASN A 171 -0.05 -9.91 -16.65
C ASN A 171 0.11 -10.57 -15.27
N LEU A 172 -0.22 -11.86 -15.18
CA LEU A 172 -0.18 -12.64 -13.94
C LEU A 172 1.24 -12.79 -13.38
N ASN A 173 2.27 -12.70 -14.23
CA ASN A 173 3.67 -12.79 -13.80
C ASN A 173 4.17 -11.49 -13.14
N GLY A 174 3.45 -10.38 -13.33
CA GLY A 174 3.78 -9.07 -12.76
C GLY A 174 3.04 -8.74 -11.46
N LEU A 175 2.24 -9.66 -10.91
CA LEU A 175 1.52 -9.41 -9.66
C LEU A 175 2.48 -9.41 -8.47
N PRO A 176 2.36 -8.43 -7.54
CA PRO A 176 3.16 -8.42 -6.32
C PRO A 176 2.84 -9.63 -5.45
N SER A 177 3.85 -10.17 -4.76
CA SER A 177 3.76 -11.43 -4.02
C SER A 177 2.57 -11.53 -3.05
N PRO A 178 2.24 -10.49 -2.24
CA PRO A 178 1.08 -10.55 -1.35
C PRO A 178 -0.25 -10.80 -2.09
N LEU A 179 -0.45 -10.11 -3.22
CA LEU A 179 -1.65 -10.30 -4.05
C LEU A 179 -1.62 -11.66 -4.73
N LYS A 180 -0.48 -12.06 -5.30
CA LYS A 180 -0.31 -13.37 -5.93
C LYS A 180 -0.68 -14.52 -4.99
N ASN A 181 -0.20 -14.46 -3.74
CA ASN A 181 -0.48 -15.50 -2.74
C ASN A 181 -1.98 -15.57 -2.38
N VAL A 182 -2.67 -14.42 -2.27
CA VAL A 182 -4.12 -14.40 -2.06
C VAL A 182 -4.87 -14.93 -3.29
N ILE A 183 -4.42 -14.61 -4.50
CA ILE A 183 -5.01 -15.14 -5.74
C ILE A 183 -4.83 -16.67 -5.81
N ASP A 184 -3.67 -17.19 -5.40
CA ASP A 184 -3.42 -18.63 -5.39
C ASP A 184 -4.23 -19.36 -4.31
N LEU A 185 -4.44 -18.75 -3.13
CA LEU A 185 -5.41 -19.24 -2.15
C LEU A 185 -6.84 -19.22 -2.73
N CYS A 186 -7.24 -18.15 -3.42
CA CYS A 186 -8.55 -18.07 -4.07
C CYS A 186 -8.73 -19.17 -5.12
N LYS A 187 -7.71 -19.46 -5.93
CA LYS A 187 -7.71 -20.60 -6.86
C LYS A 187 -7.93 -21.93 -6.14
N ALA A 188 -7.29 -22.13 -4.99
CA ALA A 188 -7.50 -23.33 -4.18
C ALA A 188 -8.94 -23.42 -3.64
N VAL A 189 -9.51 -22.31 -3.18
CA VAL A 189 -10.92 -22.24 -2.74
C VAL A 189 -11.88 -22.57 -3.88
N VAL A 190 -11.65 -22.06 -5.10
CA VAL A 190 -12.51 -22.35 -6.26
C VAL A 190 -12.57 -23.85 -6.57
N LYS A 191 -11.47 -24.58 -6.39
CA LYS A 191 -11.44 -26.04 -6.61
C LYS A 191 -12.38 -26.81 -5.68
N GLU A 192 -12.69 -26.25 -4.50
CA GLU A 192 -13.59 -26.83 -3.50
C GLU A 192 -14.99 -26.16 -3.53
N SER A 193 -15.33 -25.45 -4.61
CA SER A 193 -16.54 -24.62 -4.71
C SER A 193 -17.86 -25.38 -4.59
N GLU A 194 -17.87 -26.68 -4.86
CA GLU A 194 -19.02 -27.56 -4.62
C GLU A 194 -19.40 -27.62 -3.14
N TYR A 195 -18.42 -27.53 -2.24
CA TYR A 195 -18.63 -27.53 -0.79
C TYR A 195 -18.77 -26.10 -0.26
N ASN A 196 -17.79 -25.24 -0.58
CA ASN A 196 -17.71 -23.94 0.05
C ASN A 196 -18.63 -22.87 -0.59
N LYS A 197 -19.22 -23.14 -1.76
CA LYS A 197 -20.10 -22.22 -2.52
C LYS A 197 -19.43 -20.91 -2.97
N MET A 198 -18.10 -20.89 -3.08
CA MET A 198 -17.28 -19.76 -3.46
C MET A 198 -16.59 -20.00 -4.81
N GLY A 199 -17.32 -19.74 -5.90
CA GLY A 199 -16.73 -19.69 -7.25
C GLY A 199 -15.90 -18.42 -7.48
N ALA A 200 -15.19 -18.38 -8.62
CA ALA A 200 -14.29 -17.26 -8.97
C ALA A 200 -15.01 -15.90 -8.97
N ASN A 201 -16.24 -15.81 -9.49
CA ASN A 201 -17.04 -14.59 -9.47
C ASN A 201 -17.32 -14.08 -8.04
N ASN A 202 -17.67 -14.99 -7.11
CA ASN A 202 -17.94 -14.64 -5.72
C ASN A 202 -16.67 -14.12 -5.03
N LEU A 203 -15.54 -14.81 -5.22
CA LEU A 203 -14.26 -14.39 -4.64
C LEU A 203 -13.79 -13.06 -5.22
N SER A 204 -13.98 -12.83 -6.53
CA SER A 204 -13.61 -11.57 -7.19
C SER A 204 -14.37 -10.39 -6.60
N ARG A 205 -15.67 -10.54 -6.37
CA ARG A 205 -16.51 -9.52 -5.71
C ARG A 205 -16.12 -9.21 -4.29
N VAL A 206 -15.50 -10.17 -3.59
CA VAL A 206 -15.05 -10.00 -2.22
C VAL A 206 -13.67 -9.34 -2.15
N ILE A 207 -12.76 -9.67 -3.07
CA ILE A 207 -11.37 -9.18 -3.05
C ILE A 207 -11.20 -7.86 -3.79
N ALA A 208 -11.90 -7.65 -4.91
CA ALA A 208 -11.75 -6.47 -5.77
C ALA A 208 -11.98 -5.10 -5.10
N PRO A 209 -12.95 -4.94 -4.16
CA PRO A 209 -13.17 -3.64 -3.52
C PRO A 209 -11.94 -3.07 -2.79
N HIS A 210 -10.98 -3.92 -2.42
CA HIS A 210 -9.73 -3.48 -1.80
C HIS A 210 -8.76 -2.78 -2.77
N PHE A 211 -9.03 -2.85 -4.07
CA PHE A 211 -8.17 -2.30 -5.13
C PHE A 211 -8.89 -1.34 -6.07
N ALA A 212 -10.21 -1.18 -5.91
CA ALA A 212 -11.00 -0.29 -6.75
C ALA A 212 -10.52 1.16 -6.60
N ILE A 213 -10.45 1.86 -7.74
CA ILE A 213 -10.15 3.29 -7.76
C ILE A 213 -11.34 4.02 -7.14
N HIS A 214 -11.06 4.81 -6.10
CA HIS A 214 -12.09 5.58 -5.41
C HIS A 214 -12.51 6.75 -6.29
N SER A 215 -13.80 6.91 -6.51
CA SER A 215 -14.40 8.11 -7.10
C SER A 215 -15.50 8.63 -6.17
N GLU A 216 -15.65 9.95 -6.12
CA GLU A 216 -16.78 10.60 -5.44
C GLU A 216 -18.08 10.43 -6.24
N ASP A 217 -17.97 10.24 -7.56
CA ASP A 217 -19.10 9.91 -8.41
C ASP A 217 -19.48 8.43 -8.25
N MET A 218 -20.74 8.18 -7.89
CA MET A 218 -21.23 6.82 -7.61
C MET A 218 -21.26 5.93 -8.86
N ALA A 219 -21.53 6.48 -10.04
CA ALA A 219 -21.58 5.70 -11.27
C ALA A 219 -20.16 5.27 -11.68
N GLU A 220 -19.20 6.19 -11.58
CA GLU A 220 -17.79 5.91 -11.83
C GLU A 220 -17.20 4.96 -10.78
N ALA A 221 -17.53 5.12 -9.50
CA ALA A 221 -17.10 4.20 -8.44
C ALA A 221 -17.60 2.77 -8.68
N LEU A 222 -18.85 2.61 -9.13
CA LEU A 222 -19.41 1.32 -9.49
C LEU A 222 -18.72 0.72 -10.72
N GLU A 223 -18.45 1.52 -11.75
CA GLU A 223 -17.71 1.10 -12.94
C GLU A 223 -16.30 0.62 -12.56
N ASN A 224 -15.56 1.40 -11.77
CA ASN A 224 -14.22 1.07 -11.29
C ASN A 224 -14.21 -0.24 -10.49
N ASN A 225 -15.21 -0.44 -9.64
CA ASN A 225 -15.34 -1.69 -8.90
C ASN A 225 -15.63 -2.89 -9.82
N ASN A 226 -16.48 -2.72 -10.84
CA ASN A 226 -16.74 -3.78 -11.83
C ASN A 226 -15.50 -4.15 -12.63
N ILE A 227 -14.68 -3.17 -13.03
CA ILE A 227 -13.41 -3.41 -13.72
C ILE A 227 -12.43 -4.15 -12.78
N ALA A 228 -12.36 -3.76 -11.50
CA ALA A 228 -11.55 -4.47 -10.52
C ALA A 228 -12.03 -5.92 -10.30
N ILE A 229 -13.34 -6.16 -10.30
CA ILE A 229 -13.92 -7.51 -10.22
C ILE A 229 -13.50 -8.35 -11.43
N GLU A 230 -13.57 -7.79 -12.64
CA GLU A 230 -13.12 -8.48 -13.85
C GLU A 230 -11.62 -8.80 -13.79
N PHE A 231 -10.79 -7.83 -13.39
CA PHE A 231 -9.35 -8.01 -13.23
C PHE A 231 -9.03 -9.16 -12.26
N ILE A 232 -9.60 -9.16 -11.05
CA ILE A 232 -9.39 -10.23 -10.08
C ILE A 232 -9.93 -11.57 -10.59
N GLY A 233 -11.08 -11.56 -11.29
CA GLY A 233 -11.66 -12.75 -11.89
C GLY A 233 -10.76 -13.40 -12.94
N LYS A 234 -10.15 -12.62 -13.81
CA LYS A 234 -9.13 -13.08 -14.77
C LYS A 234 -7.91 -13.64 -14.03
N CYS A 235 -7.45 -12.98 -12.97
CA CYS A 235 -6.34 -13.47 -12.14
C CYS A 235 -6.61 -14.82 -11.48
N ILE A 236 -7.82 -15.05 -10.98
CA ILE A 236 -8.23 -16.32 -10.35
C ILE A 236 -8.40 -17.42 -11.41
N THR A 237 -9.13 -17.15 -12.48
CA THR A 237 -9.45 -18.17 -13.49
C THR A 237 -8.27 -18.50 -14.41
N GLY A 238 -7.27 -17.62 -14.50
CA GLY A 238 -6.19 -17.74 -15.49
C GLY A 238 -6.67 -17.54 -16.93
N GLN A 239 -7.92 -17.10 -17.13
CA GLN A 239 -8.47 -16.86 -18.45
C GLN A 239 -8.15 -15.45 -18.93
N GLY A 240 -7.62 -15.39 -20.15
CA GLY A 240 -7.44 -14.15 -20.87
C GLY A 240 -6.91 -14.37 -22.27
N LYS A 241 -7.32 -13.51 -23.21
CA LYS A 241 -6.67 -13.45 -24.52
C LYS A 241 -5.27 -12.90 -24.29
N THR A 242 -4.24 -13.69 -24.51
CA THR A 242 -2.92 -13.14 -24.79
C THR A 242 -3.08 -12.19 -25.97
N ALA A 243 -2.63 -10.94 -25.82
CA ALA A 243 -2.44 -10.10 -27.00
C ALA A 243 -1.56 -10.93 -27.94
N GLY A 244 -2.09 -11.26 -29.12
CA GLY A 244 -1.40 -12.12 -30.07
C GLY A 244 -0.01 -11.58 -30.30
N ASN A 245 0.99 -12.44 -30.13
CA ASN A 245 2.30 -12.20 -30.71
C ASN A 245 2.07 -12.01 -32.21
N ASN A 246 2.07 -10.77 -32.69
CA ASN A 246 2.34 -10.50 -34.09
C ASN A 246 3.83 -10.79 -34.32
N THR A 247 4.17 -12.07 -34.37
CA THR A 247 5.29 -12.56 -35.18
C THR A 247 4.89 -12.38 -36.64
N ASN A 248 5.17 -11.20 -37.17
CA ASN A 248 5.36 -10.94 -38.59
C ASN A 248 6.34 -9.77 -38.71
N LEU A 249 7.61 -10.07 -38.41
CA LEU A 249 8.72 -9.37 -39.06
C LEU A 249 9.11 -10.25 -40.24
N LEU A 250 8.55 -9.91 -41.41
CA LEU A 250 9.20 -10.14 -42.69
C LEU A 250 10.29 -9.07 -42.86
#